data_AF-A0A2W0B182-F1
#
_entry.id   AF-A0A2W0B182-F1
#
_cell.length_a   1.000
_cell.length_b   1.000
_cell.length_c   1.000
_cell.angle_alpha   90.00
_cell.angle_beta   90.00
_cell.angle_gamma   90.00
#
_symmetry.space_group_name_H-M   'P 1'
#
loop_
_entity.id
_entity.type
_entity.pdbx_description
1 polymer ?
#
loop_
_entity_poly.entity_id
_entity_poly.type
_entity_poly.pdbx_seq_one_letter_code
_entity_poly.pdbx_strand_id
1 'polypeptide(L)'
;MVADLKNKQGSYFTSRIENLSDKLSLTSDQQAKMRPILEQEMGLLEQIRGNPVLSKKQKVKRLQAIVSGSDNEMKPFLSAEQWQKLQGLRKDQKAELKKYAEAK
;
A
#
# COMPACT_ATOMS: atom_id res chain seq x y z
N MET A 1 -18.98 14.66 11.52
CA MET A 1 -17.53 14.60 11.20
C MET A 1 -17.17 13.41 10.30
N VAL A 2 -17.99 13.04 9.29
CA VAL A 2 -17.67 11.93 8.35
C VAL A 2 -17.44 12.40 6.91
N ALA A 3 -17.72 13.67 6.60
CA ALA A 3 -17.58 14.26 5.27
C ALA A 3 -16.12 14.65 4.92
N ASP A 4 -15.35 15.12 5.91
CA ASP A 4 -13.94 15.51 5.73
C ASP A 4 -12.97 14.35 5.44
N LEU A 5 -13.34 13.12 5.84
CA LEU A 5 -12.51 11.93 5.60
C LEU A 5 -12.52 11.53 4.12
N LYS A 6 -13.69 11.61 3.44
CA LYS A 6 -13.83 11.26 2.02
C LYS A 6 -13.02 12.17 1.08
N ASN A 7 -12.90 13.46 1.40
CA ASN A 7 -12.11 14.40 0.59
C ASN A 7 -10.59 14.23 0.78
N LYS A 8 -10.14 13.79 1.97
CA LYS A 8 -8.73 13.45 2.23
C LYS A 8 -8.33 12.09 1.65
N GLN A 9 -9.28 11.16 1.50
CA GLN A 9 -9.06 9.84 0.89
C GLN A 9 -8.58 9.95 -0.57
N GLY A 10 -9.24 10.80 -1.37
CA GLY A 10 -8.82 11.06 -2.76
C GLY A 10 -7.42 11.67 -2.84
N SER A 11 -7.07 12.58 -1.92
CA SER A 11 -5.74 13.20 -1.88
C SER A 11 -4.65 12.22 -1.44
N TYR A 12 -4.88 11.41 -0.39
CA TYR A 12 -3.90 10.43 0.10
C TYR A 12 -3.69 9.27 -0.89
N PHE A 13 -4.75 8.86 -1.59
CA PHE A 13 -4.68 7.89 -2.68
C PHE A 13 -3.75 8.36 -3.79
N THR A 14 -4.03 9.55 -4.31
CA THR A 14 -3.29 10.15 -5.41
C THR A 14 -1.82 10.30 -5.03
N SER A 15 -1.51 10.79 -3.83
CA SER A 15 -0.12 10.89 -3.35
C SER A 15 0.57 9.53 -3.20
N ARG A 16 -0.14 8.46 -2.86
CA ARG A 16 0.46 7.11 -2.76
C ARG A 16 0.74 6.53 -4.14
N ILE A 17 -0.18 6.70 -5.09
CA ILE A 17 0.02 6.29 -6.47
C ILE A 17 1.18 7.07 -7.08
N GLU A 18 1.22 8.39 -6.92
CA GLU A 18 2.31 9.25 -7.40
C GLU A 18 3.65 8.79 -6.82
N ASN A 19 3.73 8.58 -5.49
CA ASN A 19 4.98 8.14 -4.86
C ASN A 19 5.46 6.78 -5.37
N LEU A 20 4.54 5.82 -5.58
CA LEU A 20 4.90 4.51 -6.12
C LEU A 20 5.25 4.60 -7.60
N SER A 21 4.56 5.44 -8.36
CA SER A 21 4.80 5.69 -9.78
C SER A 21 6.15 6.31 -10.02
N ASP A 22 6.53 7.32 -9.24
CA ASP A 22 7.84 7.95 -9.30
C ASP A 22 8.95 6.97 -8.92
N LYS A 23 8.73 6.22 -7.83
CA LYS A 23 9.70 5.24 -7.36
C LYS A 23 9.89 4.11 -8.35
N LEU A 24 8.85 3.62 -9.02
CA LEU A 24 8.98 2.52 -9.98
C LEU A 24 9.14 3.00 -11.43
N SER A 25 9.16 4.32 -11.65
CA SER A 25 9.19 4.92 -12.99
C SER A 25 8.13 4.31 -13.90
N LEU A 26 6.89 4.24 -13.41
CA LEU A 26 5.77 3.61 -14.10
C LEU A 26 5.35 4.42 -15.33
N THR A 27 5.12 3.75 -16.46
CA THR A 27 4.50 4.37 -17.64
C THR A 27 3.03 4.70 -17.37
N SER A 28 2.45 5.59 -18.16
CA SER A 28 1.02 5.95 -18.06
C SER A 28 0.10 4.71 -18.15
N ASP A 29 0.46 3.75 -19.00
CA ASP A 29 -0.29 2.50 -19.15
C ASP A 29 -0.19 1.64 -17.89
N GLN A 30 1.01 1.49 -17.31
CA GLN A 30 1.20 0.76 -16.06
C GLN A 30 0.43 1.41 -14.91
N GLN A 31 0.47 2.75 -14.80
CA GLN A 31 -0.29 3.50 -13.81
C GLN A 31 -1.80 3.24 -13.94
N ALA A 32 -2.33 3.27 -15.16
CA ALA A 32 -3.74 2.98 -15.42
C ALA A 32 -4.15 1.56 -14.99
N LYS A 33 -3.28 0.56 -15.19
CA LYS A 33 -3.51 -0.83 -14.72
C LYS A 33 -3.39 -0.98 -13.21
N MET A 34 -2.48 -0.25 -12.58
CA MET A 34 -2.23 -0.35 -11.14
C MET A 34 -3.25 0.41 -10.29
N ARG A 35 -3.87 1.47 -10.84
CA ARG A 35 -4.84 2.31 -10.13
C ARG A 35 -5.95 1.52 -9.40
N PRO A 36 -6.72 0.61 -10.03
CA PRO A 36 -7.76 -0.14 -9.32
C PRO A 36 -7.21 -1.06 -8.23
N ILE A 37 -6.01 -1.64 -8.43
CA ILE A 37 -5.36 -2.53 -7.44
C ILE A 37 -4.98 -1.73 -6.18
N LEU A 38 -4.39 -0.55 -6.39
CA LEU A 38 -3.99 0.34 -5.29
C LEU A 38 -5.20 0.96 -4.58
N GLU A 39 -6.29 1.21 -5.30
CA GLU A 39 -7.54 1.72 -4.71
C GLU A 39 -8.14 0.70 -3.76
N GLN A 40 -8.22 -0.57 -4.22
CA GLN A 40 -8.64 -1.69 -3.39
C GLN A 40 -7.70 -1.89 -2.20
N GLU A 41 -6.38 -1.85 -2.42
CA GLU A 41 -5.38 -1.94 -1.35
C GLU A 41 -5.73 -0.92 -0.25
N MET A 42 -5.87 0.35 -0.61
CA MET A 42 -6.13 1.38 0.37
C MET A 42 -7.41 1.17 1.16
N GLY A 43 -8.52 0.83 0.48
CA GLY A 43 -9.79 0.57 1.16
C GLY A 43 -9.65 -0.50 2.25
N LEU A 44 -8.86 -1.54 2.01
CA LEU A 44 -8.56 -2.58 2.98
C LEU A 44 -7.64 -2.08 4.11
N LEU A 45 -6.64 -1.25 3.79
CA LEU A 45 -5.73 -0.68 4.79
C LEU A 45 -6.46 0.27 5.76
N GLU A 46 -7.43 1.05 5.27
CA GLU A 46 -8.25 1.94 6.10
C GLU A 46 -9.07 1.16 7.11
N GLN A 47 -9.67 0.05 6.68
CA GLN A 47 -10.42 -0.85 7.58
C GLN A 47 -9.54 -1.41 8.70
N ILE A 48 -8.23 -1.60 8.46
CA ILE A 48 -7.30 -2.07 9.50
C ILE A 48 -6.87 -0.93 10.42
N ARG A 49 -6.52 0.23 9.83
CA ARG A 49 -6.00 1.38 10.58
C ARG A 49 -7.01 1.85 11.62
N GLY A 50 -8.27 1.98 11.22
CA GLY A 50 -9.37 2.46 12.06
C GLY A 50 -9.94 1.43 13.04
N ASN A 51 -9.55 0.15 12.97
CA ASN A 51 -10.14 -0.89 13.81
C ASN A 51 -9.55 -0.86 15.24
N PRO A 52 -10.34 -0.57 16.29
CA PRO A 52 -9.85 -0.50 17.66
C PRO A 52 -9.70 -1.88 18.31
N VAL A 53 -10.30 -2.92 17.74
CA VAL A 53 -10.28 -4.29 18.28
C VAL A 53 -8.96 -5.01 17.97
N LEU A 54 -8.25 -4.57 16.93
CA LEU A 54 -6.99 -5.20 16.52
C LEU A 54 -5.81 -4.66 17.33
N SER A 55 -5.04 -5.58 17.91
CA SER A 55 -3.71 -5.28 18.45
C SER A 55 -2.73 -4.80 17.36
N LYS A 56 -1.66 -4.09 17.75
CA LYS A 56 -0.59 -3.63 16.83
C LYS A 56 -0.05 -4.79 15.95
N LYS A 57 0.20 -5.96 16.56
CA LYS A 57 0.67 -7.18 15.85
C LYS A 57 -0.35 -7.71 14.85
N GLN A 58 -1.62 -7.76 15.20
CA GLN A 58 -2.68 -8.20 14.28
C GLN A 58 -2.86 -7.22 13.11
N LYS A 59 -2.78 -5.91 13.37
CA LYS A 59 -2.79 -4.89 12.32
C LYS A 59 -1.65 -5.14 11.35
N VAL A 60 -0.41 -5.25 11.83
CA VAL A 60 0.77 -5.48 10.98
C VAL A 60 0.66 -6.76 10.14
N LYS A 61 0.20 -7.87 10.73
CA LYS A 61 -0.01 -9.12 9.98
C LYS A 61 -1.01 -8.94 8.82
N ARG A 62 -2.12 -8.25 9.07
CA ARG A 62 -3.14 -8.00 8.03
C ARG A 62 -2.66 -7.01 6.97
N LEU A 63 -1.96 -5.95 7.38
CA LEU A 63 -1.35 -4.98 6.46
C LEU A 63 -0.38 -5.68 5.50
N GLN A 64 0.49 -6.56 6.00
CA GLN A 64 1.42 -7.33 5.18
C GLN A 64 0.70 -8.21 4.16
N ALA A 65 -0.37 -8.90 4.58
CA ALA A 65 -1.14 -9.77 3.69
C ALA A 65 -1.78 -8.98 2.53
N ILE A 66 -2.37 -7.82 2.81
CA ILE A 66 -2.98 -6.94 1.80
C ILE A 66 -1.92 -6.44 0.83
N VAL A 67 -0.82 -5.88 1.35
CA VAL A 67 0.26 -5.34 0.53
C VAL A 67 0.84 -6.42 -0.39
N SER A 68 1.10 -7.63 0.14
CA SER A 68 1.60 -8.76 -0.66
C SER A 68 0.60 -9.23 -1.71
N GLY A 69 -0.70 -9.21 -1.41
CA GLY A 69 -1.75 -9.50 -2.38
C GLY A 69 -1.74 -8.52 -3.54
N SER A 70 -1.75 -7.22 -3.24
CA SER A 70 -1.67 -6.17 -4.26
C SER A 70 -0.37 -6.24 -5.06
N ASP A 71 0.77 -6.52 -4.44
CA ASP A 71 2.05 -6.68 -5.16
C ASP A 71 1.99 -7.84 -6.18
N ASN A 72 1.35 -8.95 -5.81
CA ASN A 72 1.17 -10.09 -6.73
C ASN A 72 0.27 -9.73 -7.92
N GLU A 73 -0.80 -8.97 -7.70
CA GLU A 73 -1.68 -8.48 -8.77
C GLU A 73 -0.98 -7.46 -9.68
N MET A 74 -0.06 -6.66 -9.15
CA MET A 74 0.70 -5.67 -9.92
C MET A 74 1.83 -6.30 -10.73
N LYS A 75 2.41 -7.41 -10.25
CA LYS A 75 3.60 -8.07 -10.84
C LYS A 75 3.53 -8.29 -12.37
N PRO A 76 2.41 -8.73 -12.98
CA PRO A 76 2.34 -8.95 -14.43
C PRO A 76 2.51 -7.68 -15.27
N PHE A 77 2.29 -6.50 -14.68
CA PHE A 77 2.39 -5.21 -15.35
C PHE A 77 3.76 -4.55 -15.17
N LEU A 78 4.63 -5.12 -14.35
CA LEU A 78 5.94 -4.57 -14.01
C LEU A 78 7.04 -5.27 -14.81
N SER A 79 8.06 -4.53 -15.19
CA SER A 79 9.32 -5.11 -15.66
C SER A 79 10.04 -5.83 -14.53
N ALA A 80 11.02 -6.68 -14.87
CA ALA A 80 11.84 -7.37 -13.87
C ALA A 80 12.55 -6.37 -12.93
N GLU A 81 13.05 -5.26 -13.47
CA GLU A 81 13.71 -4.20 -12.70
C GLU A 81 12.73 -3.49 -11.77
N GLN A 82 11.54 -3.13 -12.26
CA GLN A 82 10.50 -2.49 -11.46
C GLN A 82 10.03 -3.43 -10.33
N TRP A 83 9.89 -4.72 -10.62
CA TRP A 83 9.57 -5.72 -9.60
C TRP A 83 10.65 -5.81 -8.53
N GLN A 84 11.93 -5.86 -8.92
CA GLN A 84 13.04 -5.89 -7.97
C GLN A 84 13.06 -4.63 -7.09
N LYS A 85 12.80 -3.45 -7.67
CA LYS A 85 12.70 -2.19 -6.93
C LYS A 85 11.54 -2.19 -5.95
N LEU A 86 10.37 -2.67 -6.36
CA LEU A 86 9.21 -2.85 -5.48
C LEU A 86 9.55 -3.77 -4.31
N GLN A 87 10.19 -4.92 -4.56
CA GLN A 87 10.61 -5.83 -3.49
C GLN A 87 11.58 -5.16 -2.49
N GLY A 88 12.47 -4.28 -2.96
CA GLY A 88 13.31 -3.45 -2.11
C GLY A 88 12.50 -2.55 -1.18
N LEU A 89 11.58 -1.75 -1.74
CA LEU A 89 10.69 -0.87 -0.98
C LEU A 89 9.87 -1.62 0.08
N ARG A 90 9.41 -2.84 -0.24
CA ARG A 90 8.64 -3.68 0.68
C ARG A 90 9.47 -4.24 1.83
N LYS A 91 10.77 -4.51 1.64
CA LYS A 91 11.66 -4.92 2.73
C LYS A 91 11.78 -3.82 3.77
N ASP A 92 11.99 -2.58 3.34
CA ASP A 92 12.08 -1.42 4.24
C ASP A 92 10.76 -1.19 4.98
N GLN A 93 9.63 -1.23 4.24
CA GLN A 93 8.31 -1.14 4.84
C GLN A 93 8.05 -2.23 5.89
N LYS A 94 8.46 -3.47 5.61
CA LYS A 94 8.31 -4.59 6.54
C LYS A 94 9.14 -4.39 7.81
N ALA A 95 10.36 -3.85 7.68
CA ALA A 95 11.21 -3.55 8.83
C ALA A 95 10.57 -2.48 9.74
N GLU A 96 10.03 -1.41 9.16
CA GLU A 96 9.35 -0.36 9.91
C GLU A 96 8.06 -0.88 10.58
N LEU A 97 7.26 -1.68 9.88
CA LEU A 97 6.06 -2.29 10.45
C LEU A 97 6.41 -3.26 11.61
N LYS A 98 7.54 -3.96 11.52
CA LYS A 98 8.00 -4.82 12.62
C LYS A 98 8.32 -4.00 13.87
N LYS A 99 9.06 -2.90 13.74
CA LYS A 99 9.34 -1.98 14.85
C LYS A 99 8.04 -1.45 15.48
N TYR A 100 7.07 -1.05 14.66
CA TYR A 100 5.75 -0.62 15.13
C TYR A 100 5.00 -1.71 15.89
N ALA A 101 5.08 -2.97 15.45
CA ALA A 101 4.42 -4.10 16.12
C ALA A 101 5.04 -4.41 17.50
N GLU A 102 6.31 -4.09 17.69
CA GLU A 102 7.11 -4.38 18.89
C GLU A 102 7.18 -3.20 19.86
N ALA A 103 6.86 -1.98 19.40
CA ALA A 103 6.79 -0.79 20.23
C ALA A 103 5.74 -0.97 21.34
N LYS A 104 6.17 -0.75 22.60
CA LYS A 104 5.29 -0.78 23.79
C LYS A 104 4.12 0.19 23.60
#